data_AF-A0A954PLS7-F1
#
_entry.id   AF-A0A954PLS7-F1
#
_cell.length_a   1.000
_cell.length_b   1.000
_cell.length_c   1.000
_cell.angle_alpha   90.00
_cell.angle_beta   90.00
_cell.angle_gamma   90.00
#
_symmetry.space_group_name_H-M   'P 1'
#
loop_
_entity.id
_entity.type
_entity.pdbx_description
1 polymer ?
#
loop_
_entity_poly.entity_id
_entity_poly.type
_entity_poly.pdbx_seq_one_letter_code
_entity_poly.pdbx_strand_id
1 'polypeptide(L)'
;MSNTATGHGPNPREKHPLHAFPQVCFIQNTVTNPNILVGDYTYYDDPDDSTNFERNVLYHYPFLGDKLIIGRFCAIGRGAKFIMNGANHKLTGFSTFPFYIFGNGWESATPQSGDLPYKGDTRVGNDVWIGYEATIMPGINIGHGAIIASKSVVTRDVPAYTIVGGNPATVVRRRFDDATIAALERIAWWDWPVEKITRNLAAIVSADVDGLATADSDPEYLKPLPTSNSENSHCESERSSTNRSCPP
;
A
#
# COMPACT_ATOMS: atom_id res chain seq x y z
N MET A 1 1.22 30.39 -31.22
CA MET A 1 0.92 28.95 -31.17
C MET A 1 0.45 28.64 -29.75
N SER A 2 -0.87 28.50 -29.60
CA SER A 2 -1.53 28.27 -28.30
C SER A 2 -1.31 26.82 -27.89
N ASN A 3 -0.47 26.57 -26.89
CA ASN A 3 -0.28 25.26 -26.30
C ASN A 3 -1.46 25.00 -25.34
N THR A 4 -2.55 24.45 -25.84
CA THR A 4 -3.63 23.91 -24.99
C THR A 4 -3.11 22.61 -24.39
N ALA A 5 -2.53 22.67 -23.19
CA ALA A 5 -2.24 21.46 -22.44
C ALA A 5 -3.56 20.76 -22.11
N THR A 6 -3.86 19.67 -22.82
CA THR A 6 -5.02 18.80 -22.65
C THR A 6 -4.87 17.89 -21.42
N GLY A 7 -4.40 18.43 -20.30
CA GLY A 7 -4.17 17.66 -19.07
C GLY A 7 -5.45 17.55 -18.25
N HIS A 8 -5.96 16.33 -18.06
CA HIS A 8 -7.02 16.06 -17.11
C HIS A 8 -6.43 15.85 -15.71
N GLY A 9 -6.90 16.60 -14.71
CA GLY A 9 -6.42 16.52 -13.32
C GLY A 9 -5.01 17.11 -13.08
N PRO A 10 -4.50 17.04 -11.84
CA PRO A 10 -3.13 17.45 -11.52
C PRO A 10 -2.10 16.47 -12.09
N ASN A 11 -0.87 16.94 -12.33
CA ASN A 11 0.22 16.05 -12.74
C ASN A 11 0.62 15.14 -11.57
N PRO A 12 0.51 13.79 -11.66
CA PRO A 12 0.87 12.91 -10.56
C PRO A 12 2.37 12.91 -10.24
N ARG A 13 3.22 13.43 -11.15
CA ARG A 13 4.67 13.57 -10.97
C ARG A 13 5.08 14.88 -10.30
N GLU A 14 4.13 15.78 -10.05
CA GLU A 14 4.39 16.99 -9.29
C GLU A 14 4.40 16.69 -7.79
N LYS A 15 5.42 17.19 -7.09
CA LYS A 15 5.50 17.02 -5.62
C LYS A 15 4.37 17.74 -4.91
N HIS A 16 4.13 19.00 -5.25
CA HIS A 16 3.14 19.86 -4.60
C HIS A 16 2.06 20.29 -5.60
N PRO A 17 1.00 19.49 -5.80
CA PRO A 17 -0.03 19.78 -6.80
C PRO A 17 -0.89 21.02 -6.45
N LEU A 18 -0.86 21.45 -5.18
CA LEU A 18 -1.57 22.64 -4.70
C LEU A 18 -0.56 23.74 -4.37
N HIS A 19 -0.27 24.62 -5.33
CA HIS A 19 0.75 25.66 -5.19
C HIS A 19 0.51 26.61 -4.01
N ALA A 20 -0.76 26.88 -3.67
CA ALA A 20 -1.14 27.71 -2.53
C ALA A 20 -1.04 26.97 -1.17
N PHE A 21 -0.90 25.64 -1.19
CA PHE A 21 -0.91 24.76 -0.02
C PHE A 21 0.22 23.73 -0.13
N PRO A 22 1.49 24.15 0.00
CA PRO A 22 2.64 23.26 -0.15
C PRO A 22 2.69 22.16 0.92
N GLN A 23 1.88 22.25 1.97
CA GLN A 23 1.70 21.17 2.94
C GLN A 23 1.11 19.90 2.34
N VAL A 24 0.45 19.97 1.17
CA VAL A 24 -0.05 18.77 0.46
C VAL A 24 1.02 18.28 -0.51
N CYS A 25 1.51 17.05 -0.31
CA CYS A 25 2.54 16.45 -1.13
C CYS A 25 2.10 15.09 -1.71
N PHE A 26 2.26 14.89 -3.02
CA PHE A 26 2.19 13.55 -3.63
C PHE A 26 3.45 12.76 -3.31
N ILE A 27 3.35 11.86 -2.34
CA ILE A 27 4.51 11.26 -1.67
C ILE A 27 5.28 10.24 -2.52
N GLN A 28 4.68 9.70 -3.60
CA GLN A 28 5.42 8.85 -4.54
C GLN A 28 6.61 9.59 -5.18
N ASN A 29 6.55 10.93 -5.27
CA ASN A 29 7.61 11.77 -5.82
C ASN A 29 8.72 12.13 -4.82
N THR A 30 8.58 11.74 -3.55
CA THR A 30 9.54 12.11 -2.48
C THR A 30 10.06 10.94 -1.68
N VAL A 31 9.36 9.80 -1.68
CA VAL A 31 9.86 8.53 -1.14
C VAL A 31 11.08 8.07 -1.96
N THR A 32 12.11 7.60 -1.25
CA THR A 32 13.37 7.11 -1.82
C THR A 32 13.71 5.69 -1.38
N ASN A 33 13.14 5.22 -0.27
CA ASN A 33 13.30 3.88 0.23
C ASN A 33 12.61 2.87 -0.71
N PRO A 34 13.34 1.91 -1.30
CA PRO A 34 12.79 0.98 -2.29
C PRO A 34 11.76 -0.01 -1.70
N ASN A 35 11.67 -0.13 -0.38
CA ASN A 35 10.68 -0.97 0.30
C ASN A 35 9.39 -0.19 0.67
N ILE A 36 9.30 1.09 0.29
CA ILE A 36 8.08 1.90 0.40
C ILE A 36 7.55 2.13 -1.02
N LEU A 37 6.41 1.53 -1.33
CA LEU A 37 5.78 1.62 -2.64
C LEU A 37 4.49 2.43 -2.51
N VAL A 38 4.34 3.49 -3.30
CA VAL A 38 3.16 4.37 -3.23
C VAL A 38 2.54 4.58 -4.61
N GLY A 39 1.23 4.40 -4.71
CA GLY A 39 0.47 4.67 -5.93
C GLY A 39 0.32 6.16 -6.24
N ASP A 40 0.09 6.48 -7.52
CA ASP A 40 -0.14 7.86 -7.97
C ASP A 40 -1.30 8.54 -7.22
N TYR A 41 -1.24 9.86 -7.12
CA TYR A 41 -2.25 10.74 -6.49
C TYR A 41 -2.44 10.57 -4.98
N THR A 42 -1.79 9.59 -4.34
CA THR A 42 -1.76 9.49 -2.89
C THR A 42 -0.96 10.64 -2.29
N TYR A 43 -1.57 11.36 -1.36
CA TYR A 43 -0.96 12.52 -0.72
C TYR A 43 -0.80 12.37 0.78
N TYR A 44 0.17 13.11 1.31
CA TYR A 44 0.36 13.37 2.73
C TYR A 44 0.23 14.88 2.96
N ASP A 45 -0.58 15.27 3.94
CA ASP A 45 -0.78 16.66 4.36
C ASP A 45 -0.02 16.93 5.66
N ASP A 46 1.06 17.72 5.58
CA ASP A 46 1.85 18.12 6.73
C ASP A 46 2.47 19.51 6.55
N PRO A 47 2.08 20.50 7.38
CA PRO A 47 2.60 21.85 7.29
C PRO A 47 4.06 21.99 7.69
N ASP A 48 4.65 21.02 8.39
CA ASP A 48 6.04 21.12 8.85
C ASP A 48 7.02 20.68 7.76
N ASP A 49 6.78 19.52 7.11
CA ASP A 49 7.61 18.97 6.05
C ASP A 49 6.87 17.84 5.32
N SER A 50 5.98 18.19 4.40
CA SER A 50 5.18 17.22 3.65
C SER A 50 6.01 16.32 2.71
N THR A 51 7.25 16.71 2.40
CA THR A 51 8.12 15.96 1.49
C THR A 51 8.77 14.75 2.14
N ASN A 52 9.11 14.84 3.43
CA ASN A 52 9.73 13.76 4.19
C ASN A 52 8.68 12.86 4.85
N PHE A 53 7.83 12.22 4.03
CA PHE A 53 6.87 11.23 4.51
C PHE A 53 7.55 10.05 5.23
N GLU A 54 8.77 9.68 4.83
CA GLU A 54 9.49 8.54 5.39
C GLU A 54 9.75 8.65 6.90
N ARG A 55 9.77 9.88 7.48
CA ARG A 55 9.81 10.07 8.95
C ARG A 55 8.63 9.43 9.71
N ASN A 56 7.58 9.07 8.99
CA ASN A 56 6.39 8.44 9.53
C ASN A 56 6.46 6.91 9.47
N VAL A 57 7.46 6.35 8.78
CA VAL A 57 7.67 4.91 8.63
C VAL A 57 8.79 4.48 9.58
N LEU A 58 8.41 3.84 10.68
CA LEU A 58 9.28 3.62 11.84
C LEU A 58 9.73 2.16 11.90
N TYR A 59 10.97 1.96 12.36
CA TYR A 59 11.58 0.63 12.54
C TYR A 59 11.65 -0.21 11.25
N HIS A 60 11.79 0.48 10.11
CA HIS A 60 11.87 -0.16 8.79
C HIS A 60 13.32 -0.41 8.42
N TYR A 61 13.81 -1.61 8.69
CA TYR A 61 15.21 -1.96 8.45
C TYR A 61 15.36 -2.75 7.14
N PRO A 62 16.31 -2.38 6.25
CA PRO A 62 16.48 -3.05 4.96
C PRO A 62 16.66 -4.56 5.03
N PHE A 63 17.29 -5.07 6.09
CA PHE A 63 17.57 -6.49 6.27
C PHE A 63 16.33 -7.35 6.56
N LEU A 64 15.20 -6.74 6.99
CA LEU A 64 13.95 -7.47 7.22
C LEU A 64 13.17 -7.70 5.92
N GLY A 65 13.36 -6.83 4.92
CA GLY A 65 12.74 -6.97 3.60
C GLY A 65 11.21 -6.77 3.57
N ASP A 66 10.58 -6.43 4.69
CA ASP A 66 9.16 -6.09 4.74
C ASP A 66 8.91 -4.80 3.95
N LYS A 67 7.72 -4.69 3.37
CA LYS A 67 7.34 -3.53 2.57
C LYS A 67 6.18 -2.77 3.20
N LEU A 68 6.19 -1.45 3.01
CA LEU A 68 5.01 -0.62 3.13
C LEU A 68 4.48 -0.36 1.73
N ILE A 69 3.25 -0.80 1.45
CA ILE A 69 2.64 -0.67 0.13
C ILE A 69 1.36 0.12 0.29
N ILE A 70 1.28 1.28 -0.36
CA ILE A 70 0.12 2.18 -0.30
C ILE A 70 -0.44 2.36 -1.71
N GLY A 71 -1.75 2.17 -1.85
CA GLY A 71 -2.46 2.30 -3.13
C GLY A 71 -2.48 3.74 -3.67
N ARG A 72 -3.29 3.92 -4.71
CA ARG A 72 -3.57 5.19 -5.40
C ARG A 72 -4.66 5.97 -4.65
N PHE A 73 -4.68 7.28 -4.84
CA PHE A 73 -5.75 8.17 -4.35
C PHE A 73 -6.01 8.12 -2.83
N CYS A 74 -5.00 7.80 -2.02
CA CYS A 74 -5.15 7.83 -0.56
C CYS A 74 -4.93 9.24 0.00
N ALA A 75 -5.62 9.54 1.10
CA ALA A 75 -5.49 10.77 1.86
C ALA A 75 -4.88 10.47 3.22
N ILE A 76 -3.66 10.94 3.47
CA ILE A 76 -2.93 10.68 4.72
C ILE A 76 -2.79 11.97 5.52
N GLY A 77 -3.42 12.02 6.69
CA GLY A 77 -3.34 13.15 7.59
C GLY A 77 -2.00 13.25 8.33
N ARG A 78 -1.64 14.47 8.69
CA ARG A 78 -0.43 14.80 9.47
C ARG A 78 -0.22 13.84 10.64
N GLY A 79 1.02 13.40 10.80
CA GLY A 79 1.47 12.63 11.94
C GLY A 79 1.02 11.17 11.95
N ALA A 80 0.32 10.69 10.91
CA ALA A 80 0.06 9.26 10.76
C ALA A 80 1.38 8.48 10.81
N LYS A 81 1.41 7.33 11.48
CA LYS A 81 2.61 6.49 11.67
C LYS A 81 2.38 5.07 11.17
N PHE A 82 3.42 4.51 10.58
CA PHE A 82 3.50 3.11 10.18
C PHE A 82 4.61 2.44 10.98
N ILE A 83 4.24 1.53 11.87
CA ILE A 83 5.19 0.73 12.63
C ILE A 83 5.51 -0.51 11.80
N MET A 84 6.79 -0.68 11.45
CA MET A 84 7.26 -1.82 10.63
C MET A 84 7.83 -2.93 11.53
N ASN A 85 8.22 -4.05 10.92
CA ASN A 85 8.52 -5.28 11.68
C ASN A 85 9.71 -5.17 12.63
N GLY A 86 10.61 -4.21 12.43
CA GLY A 86 11.77 -3.99 13.31
C GLY A 86 11.41 -3.54 14.72
N ALA A 87 10.15 -3.19 14.98
CA ALA A 87 9.66 -2.82 16.32
C ALA A 87 9.39 -4.04 17.22
N ASN A 88 9.31 -5.25 16.66
CA ASN A 88 8.91 -6.45 17.40
C ASN A 88 10.12 -7.12 18.07
N HIS A 89 9.99 -7.42 19.35
CA HIS A 89 11.00 -8.13 20.14
C HIS A 89 10.68 -9.62 20.24
N LYS A 90 11.70 -10.45 20.48
CA LYS A 90 11.53 -11.88 20.79
C LYS A 90 10.68 -12.03 22.06
N LEU A 91 9.68 -12.92 22.02
CA LEU A 91 8.70 -13.09 23.10
C LEU A 91 8.79 -14.45 23.82
N THR A 92 9.60 -15.39 23.31
CA THR A 92 9.64 -16.78 23.80
C THR A 92 10.54 -16.97 25.02
N GLY A 93 11.42 -16.01 25.31
CA GLY A 93 12.29 -16.03 26.50
C GLY A 93 11.68 -15.30 27.69
N PHE A 94 12.39 -15.32 28.83
CA PHE A 94 11.98 -14.56 30.03
C PHE A 94 12.14 -13.04 29.88
N SER A 95 12.98 -12.58 28.96
CA SER A 95 13.25 -11.17 28.72
C SER A 95 13.01 -10.82 27.26
N THR A 96 12.44 -9.64 27.03
CA THR A 96 12.31 -9.01 25.71
C THR A 96 13.47 -8.06 25.41
N PHE A 97 14.40 -7.85 26.35
CA PHE A 97 15.55 -6.97 26.15
C PHE A 97 16.46 -7.51 25.03
N PRO A 98 16.78 -6.71 24.00
CA PRO A 98 17.52 -7.19 22.83
C PRO A 98 19.03 -7.19 23.11
N PHE A 99 19.52 -8.01 24.06
CA PHE A 99 20.93 -8.05 24.46
C PHE A 99 21.90 -8.06 23.27
N TYR A 100 21.54 -8.83 22.23
CA TYR A 100 22.35 -9.06 21.03
C TYR A 100 22.74 -7.80 20.23
N ILE A 101 22.05 -6.67 20.42
CA ILE A 101 22.39 -5.43 19.69
C ILE A 101 23.51 -4.61 20.34
N PHE A 102 23.93 -4.94 21.57
CA PHE A 102 24.88 -4.12 22.35
C PHE A 102 26.33 -4.64 22.34
N GLY A 103 26.60 -5.80 21.71
CA GLY A 103 27.94 -6.36 21.56
C GLY A 103 28.57 -6.90 22.86
N ASN A 104 29.90 -6.99 22.89
CA ASN A 104 30.71 -7.46 24.02
C ASN A 104 30.37 -8.88 24.53
N GLY A 105 30.10 -9.80 23.60
CA GLY A 105 29.72 -11.19 23.88
C GLY A 105 28.21 -11.40 23.96
N TRP A 106 27.40 -10.34 24.05
CA TRP A 106 25.94 -10.46 24.05
C TRP A 106 25.37 -10.76 22.67
N GLU A 107 26.11 -10.51 21.59
CA GLU A 107 25.79 -10.95 20.22
C GLU A 107 25.63 -12.48 20.12
N SER A 108 26.16 -13.26 21.08
CA SER A 108 25.90 -14.70 21.20
C SER A 108 24.42 -15.05 21.39
N ALA A 109 23.59 -14.09 21.82
CA ALA A 109 22.14 -14.23 21.98
C ALA A 109 21.34 -13.75 20.74
N THR A 110 21.99 -13.60 19.58
CA THR A 110 21.33 -13.19 18.33
C THR A 110 20.15 -14.12 18.01
N PRO A 111 18.94 -13.60 17.77
CA PRO A 111 17.78 -14.41 17.40
C PRO A 111 18.04 -15.20 16.11
N GLN A 112 17.54 -16.43 16.07
CA GLN A 112 17.53 -17.22 14.83
C GLN A 112 16.43 -16.72 13.89
N SER A 113 16.51 -17.12 12.61
CA SER A 113 15.44 -16.83 11.66
C SER A 113 14.10 -17.39 12.18
N GLY A 114 13.07 -16.54 12.22
CA GLY A 114 11.74 -16.89 12.76
C GLY A 114 11.55 -16.67 14.26
N ASP A 115 12.60 -16.34 15.02
CA ASP A 115 12.46 -16.05 16.47
C ASP A 115 11.74 -14.73 16.77
N LEU A 116 11.84 -13.77 15.85
CA LEU A 116 11.17 -12.48 15.98
C LEU A 116 9.74 -12.58 15.44
N PRO A 117 8.75 -11.92 16.09
CA PRO A 117 7.37 -11.88 15.60
C PRO A 117 7.26 -11.08 14.29
N TYR A 118 7.60 -11.69 13.16
CA TYR A 118 7.42 -11.12 11.84
C TYR A 118 5.95 -11.21 11.41
N LYS A 119 5.40 -10.10 10.93
CA LYS A 119 4.00 -9.91 10.56
C LYS A 119 3.79 -9.72 9.05
N GLY A 120 4.87 -9.66 8.26
CA GLY A 120 4.80 -9.43 6.82
C GLY A 120 4.65 -7.95 6.46
N ASP A 121 4.32 -7.71 5.20
CA ASP A 121 4.14 -6.36 4.64
C ASP A 121 2.93 -5.66 5.24
N THR A 122 3.05 -4.34 5.44
CA THR A 122 1.88 -3.49 5.73
C THR A 122 1.32 -3.00 4.40
N ARG A 123 0.03 -3.26 4.15
CA ARG A 123 -0.62 -2.98 2.87
C ARG A 123 -1.83 -2.07 3.09
N VAL A 124 -1.83 -0.92 2.41
CA VAL A 124 -2.94 0.01 2.34
C VAL A 124 -3.48 0.00 0.92
N GLY A 125 -4.77 -0.27 0.77
CA GLY A 125 -5.46 -0.25 -0.52
C GLY A 125 -5.55 1.15 -1.14
N ASN A 126 -6.28 1.26 -2.25
CA ASN A 126 -6.66 2.52 -2.90
C ASN A 126 -7.82 3.23 -2.18
N ASP A 127 -7.98 4.54 -2.39
CA ASP A 127 -9.06 5.37 -1.80
C ASP A 127 -9.14 5.30 -0.26
N VAL A 128 -8.03 5.05 0.41
CA VAL A 128 -8.01 4.98 1.89
C VAL A 128 -7.83 6.38 2.47
N TRP A 129 -8.66 6.71 3.45
CA TRP A 129 -8.50 7.92 4.26
C TRP A 129 -7.93 7.59 5.63
N ILE A 130 -6.70 8.03 5.89
CA ILE A 130 -6.01 7.87 7.17
C ILE A 130 -6.04 9.20 7.93
N GLY A 131 -6.73 9.20 9.06
CA GLY A 131 -6.88 10.38 9.92
C GLY A 131 -5.59 10.82 10.60
N TYR A 132 -5.63 12.06 11.11
CA TYR A 132 -4.55 12.71 11.85
C TYR A 132 -4.00 11.81 12.98
N GLU A 133 -2.68 11.66 13.06
CA GLU A 133 -1.99 10.86 14.10
C GLU A 133 -2.46 9.40 14.25
N ALA A 134 -3.07 8.79 13.23
CA ALA A 134 -3.37 7.36 13.27
C ALA A 134 -2.07 6.53 13.22
N THR A 135 -1.99 5.47 14.02
CA THR A 135 -0.86 4.51 14.05
C THR A 135 -1.31 3.19 13.44
N ILE A 136 -0.59 2.73 12.42
CA ILE A 136 -0.79 1.43 11.77
C ILE A 136 0.29 0.47 12.27
N MET A 137 -0.11 -0.66 12.87
CA MET A 137 0.82 -1.67 13.38
C MET A 137 1.42 -2.55 12.26
N PRO A 138 2.48 -3.34 12.54
CA PRO A 138 3.14 -4.14 11.51
C PRO A 138 2.22 -5.21 10.90
N GLY A 139 2.31 -5.39 9.58
CA GLY A 139 1.66 -6.50 8.85
C GLY A 139 0.16 -6.34 8.64
N ILE A 140 -0.38 -5.13 8.84
CA ILE A 140 -1.81 -4.85 8.70
C ILE A 140 -2.18 -4.66 7.23
N ASN A 141 -3.29 -5.30 6.82
CA ASN A 141 -3.96 -5.04 5.55
C ASN A 141 -5.16 -4.10 5.76
N ILE A 142 -5.17 -2.96 5.07
CA ILE A 142 -6.28 -2.00 5.04
C ILE A 142 -6.90 -2.06 3.65
N GLY A 143 -8.15 -2.52 3.56
CA GLY A 143 -8.89 -2.67 2.31
C GLY A 143 -9.21 -1.33 1.64
N HIS A 144 -9.56 -1.38 0.35
CA HIS A 144 -9.87 -0.18 -0.44
C HIS A 144 -11.03 0.62 0.15
N GLY A 145 -11.00 1.94 0.00
CA GLY A 145 -12.09 2.80 0.49
C GLY A 145 -12.25 2.85 2.01
N ALA A 146 -11.37 2.23 2.80
CA ALA A 146 -11.46 2.24 4.25
C ALA A 146 -11.18 3.64 4.84
N ILE A 147 -11.73 3.90 6.02
CA ILE A 147 -11.53 5.16 6.76
C ILE A 147 -10.97 4.82 8.14
N ILE A 148 -9.79 5.35 8.44
CA ILE A 148 -9.14 5.24 9.74
C ILE A 148 -9.35 6.56 10.48
N ALA A 149 -10.12 6.55 11.56
CA ALA A 149 -10.36 7.76 12.34
C ALA A 149 -9.05 8.32 12.93
N SER A 150 -9.01 9.63 13.17
CA SER A 150 -7.86 10.29 13.77
C SER A 150 -7.49 9.66 15.12
N LYS A 151 -6.19 9.57 15.41
CA LYS A 151 -5.60 8.99 16.64
C LYS A 151 -5.93 7.52 16.88
N SER A 152 -6.35 6.79 15.84
CA SER A 152 -6.59 5.35 15.96
C SER A 152 -5.28 4.57 16.03
N VAL A 153 -5.29 3.42 16.73
CA VAL A 153 -4.19 2.45 16.70
C VAL A 153 -4.71 1.17 16.05
N VAL A 154 -4.38 0.97 14.78
CA VAL A 154 -4.87 -0.15 13.97
C VAL A 154 -4.03 -1.39 14.25
N THR A 155 -4.58 -2.30 15.03
CA THR A 155 -3.90 -3.54 15.47
C THR A 155 -4.39 -4.80 14.74
N ARG A 156 -5.33 -4.67 13.80
CA ARG A 156 -5.93 -5.76 13.01
C ARG A 156 -6.29 -5.26 11.62
N ASP A 157 -6.40 -6.19 10.67
CA ASP A 157 -6.81 -5.90 9.30
C ASP A 157 -8.18 -5.18 9.26
N VAL A 158 -8.30 -4.26 8.31
CA VAL A 158 -9.49 -3.43 8.11
C VAL A 158 -10.14 -3.83 6.79
N PRO A 159 -11.39 -4.34 6.80
CA PRO A 159 -12.08 -4.67 5.56
C PRO A 159 -12.30 -3.45 4.65
N ALA A 160 -12.45 -3.68 3.35
CA ALA A 160 -12.75 -2.64 2.38
C ALA A 160 -14.00 -1.84 2.79
N TYR A 161 -13.99 -0.54 2.52
CA TYR A 161 -15.07 0.40 2.79
C TYR A 161 -15.57 0.39 4.24
N THR A 162 -14.69 0.10 5.19
CA THR A 162 -15.01 0.06 6.61
C THR A 162 -14.40 1.27 7.34
N ILE A 163 -15.17 1.84 8.26
CA ILE A 163 -14.71 2.90 9.15
C ILE A 163 -14.29 2.27 10.47
N VAL A 164 -13.05 2.50 10.88
CA VAL A 164 -12.52 2.06 12.18
C VAL A 164 -12.04 3.25 13.00
N GLY A 165 -12.07 3.10 14.32
CA GLY A 165 -11.62 4.14 15.25
C GLY A 165 -11.22 3.60 16.61
N GLY A 166 -10.35 4.31 17.33
CA GLY A 166 -9.98 4.03 18.72
C GLY A 166 -8.60 3.38 18.91
N ASN A 167 -8.27 3.08 20.17
CA ASN A 167 -7.03 2.39 20.56
C ASN A 167 -7.38 1.27 21.59
N PRO A 168 -7.41 -0.01 21.19
CA PRO A 168 -7.23 -0.49 19.81
C PRO A 168 -8.37 -0.04 18.89
N ALA A 169 -8.08 0.11 17.59
CA ALA A 169 -9.09 0.48 16.61
C ALA A 169 -10.14 -0.65 16.47
N THR A 170 -11.41 -0.28 16.53
CA THR A 170 -12.55 -1.17 16.33
C THR A 170 -13.42 -0.67 15.18
N VAL A 171 -14.17 -1.58 14.57
CA VAL A 171 -15.17 -1.22 13.55
C VAL A 171 -16.20 -0.28 14.16
N VAL A 172 -16.36 0.89 13.55
CA VAL A 172 -17.44 1.84 13.84
C VAL A 172 -18.67 1.47 13.02
N ARG A 173 -18.49 1.37 11.69
CA ARG A 173 -19.51 0.92 10.74
C ARG A 173 -18.89 0.67 9.37
N ARG A 174 -19.64 0.03 8.48
CA ARG A 174 -19.35 0.02 7.04
C ARG A 174 -19.84 1.31 6.38
N ARG A 175 -19.19 1.73 5.29
CA ARG A 175 -19.60 2.89 4.50
C ARG A 175 -20.90 2.59 3.73
N PHE A 176 -21.01 1.37 3.17
CA PHE A 176 -22.10 0.92 2.31
C PHE A 176 -22.47 -0.55 2.60
N ASP A 177 -23.51 -1.06 1.92
CA ASP A 177 -23.90 -2.47 1.96
C ASP A 177 -22.94 -3.39 1.18
N ASP A 178 -23.11 -4.71 1.35
CA ASP A 178 -22.28 -5.74 0.71
C ASP A 178 -22.29 -5.67 -0.82
N ALA A 179 -23.45 -5.43 -1.43
CA ALA A 179 -23.60 -5.41 -2.88
C ALA A 179 -22.86 -4.23 -3.49
N THR A 180 -23.00 -3.05 -2.88
CA THR A 180 -22.31 -1.82 -3.28
C THR A 180 -20.80 -1.98 -3.14
N ILE A 181 -20.33 -2.54 -2.02
CA ILE A 181 -18.90 -2.77 -1.79
C ILE A 181 -18.34 -3.74 -2.83
N ALA A 182 -19.01 -4.87 -3.07
CA ALA A 182 -18.59 -5.83 -4.07
C ALA A 182 -18.56 -5.23 -5.49
N ALA A 183 -19.53 -4.37 -5.83
CA ALA A 183 -19.55 -3.67 -7.11
C ALA A 183 -18.36 -2.71 -7.25
N LEU A 184 -18.07 -1.91 -6.21
CA LEU A 184 -16.96 -0.97 -6.22
C LEU A 184 -15.59 -1.66 -6.30
N GLU A 185 -15.40 -2.76 -5.56
CA GLU A 185 -14.19 -3.60 -5.64
C GLU A 185 -13.98 -4.17 -7.05
N ARG A 186 -15.07 -4.59 -7.72
CA ARG A 186 -15.03 -5.08 -9.11
C ARG A 186 -14.72 -3.96 -10.10
N ILE A 187 -15.32 -2.80 -9.93
CA ILE A 187 -15.16 -1.63 -10.81
C ILE A 187 -13.72 -1.08 -10.73
N ALA A 188 -13.14 -1.05 -9.52
CA ALA A 188 -11.76 -0.63 -9.28
C ALA A 188 -11.39 0.67 -10.02
N TRP A 189 -12.21 1.72 -9.85
CA TRP A 189 -12.11 2.96 -10.64
C TRP A 189 -10.73 3.63 -10.55
N TRP A 190 -10.00 3.41 -9.46
CA TRP A 190 -8.63 3.89 -9.25
C TRP A 190 -7.62 3.36 -10.28
N ASP A 191 -7.95 2.27 -10.99
CA ASP A 191 -7.13 1.69 -12.06
C ASP A 191 -7.57 2.13 -13.47
N TRP A 192 -8.52 3.07 -13.58
CA TRP A 192 -8.91 3.65 -14.86
C TRP A 192 -7.89 4.70 -15.34
N PRO A 193 -7.81 4.96 -16.66
CA PRO A 193 -7.12 6.13 -17.19
C PRO A 193 -7.67 7.44 -16.58
N VAL A 194 -6.81 8.45 -16.37
CA VAL A 194 -7.20 9.71 -15.70
C VAL A 194 -8.28 10.47 -16.45
N GLU A 195 -8.33 10.33 -17.78
CA GLU A 195 -9.36 10.88 -18.65
C GLU A 195 -10.73 10.27 -18.31
N LYS A 196 -10.80 8.94 -18.14
CA LYS A 196 -12.02 8.24 -17.75
C LYS A 196 -12.44 8.61 -16.34
N ILE A 197 -11.50 8.70 -15.39
CA ILE A 197 -11.78 9.19 -14.03
C ILE A 197 -12.40 10.59 -14.11
N THR A 198 -11.79 11.49 -14.88
CA THR A 198 -12.22 12.89 -14.98
C THR A 198 -13.63 13.04 -15.57
N ARG A 199 -13.97 12.27 -16.60
CA ARG A 199 -15.33 12.25 -17.17
C ARG A 199 -16.38 11.73 -16.18
N ASN A 200 -15.99 10.85 -15.26
CA ASN A 200 -16.88 10.16 -14.33
C ASN A 200 -16.81 10.69 -12.89
N LEU A 201 -16.15 11.84 -12.64
CA LEU A 201 -16.01 12.39 -11.29
C LEU A 201 -17.36 12.58 -10.59
N ALA A 202 -18.40 13.02 -11.31
CA ALA A 202 -19.73 13.17 -10.74
C ALA A 202 -20.25 11.88 -10.12
N ALA A 203 -20.05 10.73 -10.79
CA ALA A 203 -20.46 9.41 -10.29
C ALA A 203 -19.52 8.85 -9.21
N ILE A 204 -18.24 9.26 -9.19
CA ILE A 204 -17.29 8.86 -8.14
C ILE A 204 -17.58 9.61 -6.83
N VAL A 205 -17.84 10.92 -6.91
CA VAL A 205 -18.04 11.78 -5.73
C VAL A 205 -19.49 11.80 -5.24
N SER A 206 -20.43 11.33 -6.05
CA SER A 206 -21.78 10.96 -5.61
C SER A 206 -21.84 9.46 -5.41
N ALA A 207 -22.72 8.94 -4.54
CA ALA A 207 -22.83 7.49 -4.33
C ALA A 207 -23.56 6.77 -5.50
N ASP A 208 -23.23 7.11 -6.75
CA ASP A 208 -23.86 6.63 -7.97
C ASP A 208 -23.13 5.41 -8.54
N VAL A 209 -23.34 4.27 -7.89
CA VAL A 209 -22.71 2.99 -8.28
C VAL A 209 -23.20 2.51 -9.66
N ASP A 210 -24.43 2.85 -10.06
CA ASP A 210 -24.99 2.48 -11.36
C ASP A 210 -24.35 3.28 -12.49
N GLY A 211 -24.11 4.57 -12.28
CA GLY A 211 -23.32 5.42 -13.17
C GLY A 211 -21.89 4.87 -13.34
N LEU A 212 -21.25 4.46 -12.25
CA LEU A 212 -19.92 3.84 -12.30
C LEU A 212 -19.92 2.49 -13.02
N ALA A 213 -20.93 1.64 -12.79
CA ALA A 213 -21.05 0.36 -13.46
C ALA A 213 -21.26 0.53 -14.98
N THR A 214 -22.05 1.53 -15.37
CA THR A 214 -22.25 1.89 -16.78
C THR A 214 -20.93 2.33 -17.41
N ALA A 215 -20.19 3.23 -16.74
CA ALA A 215 -18.89 3.70 -17.21
C ALA A 215 -17.84 2.58 -17.26
N ASP A 216 -17.84 1.64 -16.32
CA ASP A 216 -16.94 0.49 -16.29
C ASP A 216 -17.09 -0.38 -17.55
N SER A 217 -18.34 -0.58 -17.99
CA SER A 217 -18.68 -1.37 -19.17
C SER A 217 -18.45 -0.69 -20.52
N ASP A 218 -18.01 0.57 -20.52
CA ASP A 218 -17.78 1.34 -21.75
C ASP A 218 -16.67 0.70 -22.63
N PRO A 219 -17.00 0.26 -23.86
CA PRO A 219 -16.06 -0.40 -24.76
C PRO A 219 -14.86 0.45 -25.17
N GLU A 220 -14.95 1.79 -25.09
CA GLU A 220 -13.82 2.69 -25.36
C GLU A 220 -12.65 2.46 -24.38
N TYR A 221 -12.94 1.89 -23.20
CA TYR A 221 -11.97 1.72 -22.10
C TYR A 221 -11.90 0.31 -21.54
N LEU A 222 -12.44 -0.69 -22.25
CA LEU A 222 -12.25 -2.08 -21.87
C LEU A 222 -10.77 -2.40 -21.91
N LYS A 223 -10.19 -2.74 -20.76
CA LYS A 223 -8.83 -3.25 -20.68
C LYS A 223 -8.76 -4.52 -21.55
N PRO A 224 -7.74 -4.68 -22.42
CA PRO A 224 -7.43 -6.01 -22.92
C PRO A 224 -7.21 -6.91 -21.71
N LEU A 225 -7.88 -8.06 -21.68
CA LEU A 225 -7.58 -9.09 -20.68
C LEU A 225 -6.07 -9.37 -20.74
N PRO A 226 -5.36 -9.51 -19.60
CA PRO A 226 -3.97 -9.92 -19.64
C PRO A 226 -3.89 -11.26 -20.36
N THR A 227 -3.25 -11.28 -21.53
CA THR A 227 -2.98 -12.51 -22.26
C THR A 227 -2.03 -13.33 -21.42
N SER A 228 -2.48 -14.49 -20.95
CA SER A 228 -1.60 -15.50 -20.39
C SER A 228 -0.65 -15.98 -21.49
N ASN A 229 0.53 -15.38 -21.61
CA ASN A 229 1.59 -15.99 -22.39
C ASN A 229 2.15 -17.17 -21.61
N SER A 230 1.59 -18.34 -21.91
CA SER A 230 2.28 -19.61 -21.85
C SER A 230 3.41 -19.60 -22.87
N GLU A 231 4.65 -19.44 -22.42
CA GLU A 231 5.82 -19.94 -23.15
C GLU A 231 6.65 -20.80 -22.19
N ASN A 232 6.11 -21.99 -21.92
CA ASN A 232 6.91 -23.16 -21.65
C ASN A 232 7.14 -23.85 -23.00
N SER A 233 8.18 -23.46 -23.72
CA SER A 233 8.79 -24.30 -24.76
C SER A 233 10.22 -23.83 -24.96
N HIS A 234 11.17 -24.56 -24.38
CA HIS A 234 12.50 -24.84 -24.93
C HIS A 234 13.26 -25.69 -23.91
N CYS A 235 12.95 -26.98 -23.87
CA CYS A 235 13.88 -27.99 -23.37
C CYS A 235 13.49 -29.34 -23.97
N GLU A 236 13.98 -29.64 -25.18
CA GLU A 236 14.30 -31.02 -25.62
C GLU A 236 15.03 -31.01 -26.97
N SER A 237 16.35 -30.98 -26.91
CA SER A 237 17.29 -31.69 -27.79
C SER A 237 18.62 -31.64 -27.05
N GLU A 238 19.13 -32.71 -26.46
CA GLU A 238 19.73 -33.84 -27.17
C GLU A 238 19.72 -35.09 -26.27
N ARG A 239 19.19 -36.20 -26.79
CA ARG A 239 19.63 -37.55 -26.38
C ARG A 239 20.56 -38.05 -27.46
N SER A 240 21.78 -38.46 -27.08
CA SER A 240 22.38 -39.76 -27.41
C SER A 240 23.91 -39.70 -27.42
N SER A 241 24.55 -40.32 -26.43
CA SER A 241 25.57 -41.34 -26.70
C SER A 241 26.05 -42.02 -25.41
N THR A 242 25.65 -43.29 -25.29
CA THR A 242 26.46 -44.43 -24.87
C THR A 242 27.28 -44.38 -23.56
N ASN A 243 26.77 -45.12 -22.57
CA ASN A 243 27.34 -46.36 -22.05
C ASN A 243 28.82 -46.33 -21.57
N ARG A 244 29.05 -46.47 -20.25
CA ARG A 244 29.96 -47.47 -19.64
C ARG A 244 30.05 -47.37 -18.11
N SER A 245 29.59 -48.43 -17.45
CA SER A 245 30.20 -49.18 -16.32
C SER A 245 30.77 -48.45 -15.08
N CYS A 246 30.14 -48.75 -13.93
CA CYS A 246 30.81 -48.91 -12.61
C CYS A 246 31.70 -50.17 -12.65
N PRO A 247 32.87 -50.25 -11.97
CA PRO A 247 32.95 -50.61 -10.52
C PRO A 247 34.27 -50.14 -9.83
N PRO A 248 34.68 -50.71 -8.67
CA PRO A 248 33.95 -51.04 -7.44
C PRO A 248 34.09 -49.96 -6.34
#